data_AF-A0A1G4SQ06-F1
#
_entry.id   AF-A0A1G4SQ06-F1
#
_cell.length_a   1.000
_cell.length_b   1.000
_cell.length_c   1.000
_cell.angle_alpha   90.00
_cell.angle_beta   90.00
_cell.angle_gamma   90.00
#
_symmetry.space_group_name_H-M   'P 1'
#
loop_
_entity.id
_entity.type
_entity.pdbx_description
1 polymer ?
#
loop_
_entity_poly.entity_id
_entity_poly.type
_entity_poly.pdbx_seq_one_letter_code
_entity_poly.pdbx_strand_id
1 'polypeptide(L)'
;MNSTIKVTEVLCYNDFNFYCKGLHEMKWSEVCNHYPSRFVLVEALKAVSNNCVRTIEEMTVVKEYDNPMQAWEGYKHYHKENPEREFYVFHTSKQEIEVIKEYFTGIRRS
;
A
#
# COMPACT_ATOMS: atom_id res chain seq x y z
N MET A 1 -13.20 -14.88 -0.33
CA MET A 1 -13.01 -13.89 -1.42
C MET A 1 -11.71 -13.18 -1.16
N ASN A 2 -10.64 -13.65 -1.79
CA ASN A 2 -9.32 -13.05 -1.69
C ASN A 2 -9.34 -11.80 -2.55
N SER A 3 -9.46 -10.64 -1.92
CA SER A 3 -9.42 -9.34 -2.58
C SER A 3 -8.00 -9.10 -3.09
N THR A 4 -7.73 -9.53 -4.32
CA THR A 4 -6.50 -9.25 -5.07
C THR A 4 -6.46 -7.77 -5.39
N ILE A 5 -5.57 -7.03 -4.73
CA ILE A 5 -5.30 -5.63 -5.06
C ILE A 5 -4.17 -5.64 -6.08
N LYS A 6 -4.49 -5.22 -7.31
CA LYS A 6 -3.53 -5.08 -8.40
C LYS A 6 -2.57 -3.94 -8.04
N VAL A 7 -1.27 -4.23 -7.97
CA VAL A 7 -0.23 -3.20 -7.87
C VAL A 7 0.64 -3.31 -9.11
N THR A 8 0.39 -2.40 -10.05
CA THR A 8 1.16 -2.23 -11.27
C THR A 8 2.46 -1.49 -10.93
N GLU A 9 3.58 -2.11 -11.31
CA GLU A 9 4.96 -1.59 -11.40
C GLU A 9 5.35 -0.33 -10.61
N VAL A 10 6.12 -0.53 -9.54
CA VAL A 10 6.91 0.54 -8.88
C VAL A 10 8.35 0.42 -9.40
N LEU A 11 8.80 1.42 -10.15
CA LEU A 11 10.22 1.66 -10.43
C LEU A 11 10.80 2.45 -9.25
N CYS A 12 11.71 1.84 -8.51
CA CYS A 12 12.36 2.49 -7.37
C CYS A 12 13.36 3.54 -7.86
N TYR A 13 13.12 4.83 -7.57
CA TYR A 13 14.16 5.85 -7.50
C TYR A 13 13.88 6.79 -6.33
N ASN A 14 14.91 6.97 -5.51
CA ASN A 14 14.92 7.83 -4.32
C ASN A 14 14.77 9.30 -4.70
N ASP A 15 13.89 10.03 -4.01
CA ASP A 15 14.24 11.34 -3.45
C ASP A 15 13.26 11.75 -2.33
N PHE A 16 13.83 12.44 -1.33
CA PHE A 16 13.28 12.70 0.00
C PHE A 16 12.63 14.10 0.10
N ASN A 17 11.71 14.30 1.08
CA ASN A 17 11.04 15.54 1.57
C ASN A 17 9.63 15.85 1.00
N PHE A 18 8.60 16.36 1.71
CA PHE A 18 8.36 16.81 3.11
C PHE A 18 6.83 17.06 3.35
N TYR A 19 6.40 17.09 4.64
CA TYR A 19 5.23 17.78 5.29
C TYR A 19 3.97 17.01 5.80
N CYS A 20 3.97 16.87 7.15
CA CYS A 20 2.90 17.03 8.18
C CYS A 20 1.62 16.16 8.24
N LYS A 21 1.66 15.11 9.08
CA LYS A 21 1.06 14.98 10.45
C LYS A 21 0.91 13.49 10.76
N GLY A 22 1.77 12.95 11.62
CA GLY A 22 1.62 11.59 12.19
C GLY A 22 2.48 10.48 11.56
N LEU A 23 3.69 10.79 11.08
CA LEU A 23 4.69 9.76 10.68
C LEU A 23 5.24 9.04 11.92
N HIS A 24 4.41 8.23 12.58
CA HIS A 24 4.96 7.09 13.30
C HIS A 24 5.14 6.00 12.25
N GLU A 25 6.40 5.63 12.05
CA GLU A 25 6.75 4.37 11.44
C GLU A 25 6.12 3.26 12.28
N MET A 26 5.35 2.39 11.63
CA MET A 26 4.59 1.34 12.29
C MET A 26 4.74 0.02 11.54
N LYS A 27 4.63 -1.08 12.29
CA LYS A 27 4.37 -2.41 11.75
C LYS A 27 2.88 -2.57 11.49
N TRP A 28 2.51 -3.50 10.60
CA TRP A 28 1.10 -3.78 10.29
C TRP A 28 0.26 -4.11 11.53
N SER A 29 0.83 -4.87 12.48
CA SER A 29 0.14 -5.22 13.73
C SER A 29 -0.25 -3.99 14.55
N GLU A 30 0.57 -2.94 14.57
CA GLU A 30 0.28 -1.69 15.26
C GLU A 30 -0.82 -0.91 14.53
N VAL A 31 -0.79 -0.89 13.19
CA VAL A 31 -1.86 -0.30 12.36
C VAL A 31 -3.20 -0.98 12.65
N CYS A 32 -3.25 -2.30 12.73
CA CYS A 32 -4.47 -3.04 13.07
C CYS A 32 -5.03 -2.68 14.45
N ASN A 33 -4.15 -2.43 15.43
CA ASN A 33 -4.55 -2.03 16.78
C ASN A 33 -5.08 -0.59 16.85
N HIS A 34 -4.46 0.33 16.10
CA HIS A 34 -4.85 1.74 16.11
C HIS A 34 -6.10 2.03 15.28
N TYR A 35 -6.32 1.29 14.20
CA TYR A 35 -7.40 1.54 13.23
C TYR A 35 -8.30 0.31 13.05
N PRO A 36 -9.00 -0.17 14.09
CA PRO A 36 -9.77 -1.41 14.00
C PRO A 36 -10.95 -1.29 13.04
N SER A 37 -11.13 -2.29 12.16
CA SER A 37 -12.24 -2.38 11.19
C SER A 37 -12.31 -1.20 10.22
N ARG A 38 -11.17 -0.78 9.68
CA ARG A 38 -11.02 0.34 8.75
C ARG A 38 -10.34 -0.10 7.47
N PHE A 39 -10.63 0.61 6.38
CA PHE A 39 -9.74 0.66 5.23
C PHE A 39 -8.67 1.70 5.50
N VAL A 40 -7.40 1.33 5.34
CA VAL A 40 -6.26 2.24 5.53
C VAL A 40 -5.47 2.33 4.23
N LEU A 41 -5.18 3.56 3.81
CA LEU A 41 -4.15 3.85 2.82
C LEU A 41 -2.84 3.99 3.58
N VAL A 42 -1.89 3.13 3.25
CA VAL A 42 -0.54 3.14 3.81
C VAL A 42 0.47 3.48 2.73
N GLU A 43 1.52 4.16 3.14
CA GLU A 43 2.75 4.24 2.37
C GLU A 43 3.74 3.20 2.93
N ALA A 44 4.34 2.41 2.05
CA ALA A 44 5.45 1.55 2.40
C ALA A 44 6.74 2.38 2.50
N LEU A 45 7.33 2.41 3.69
CA LEU A 45 8.61 3.07 3.95
C LEU A 45 9.76 2.10 3.70
N LYS A 46 9.55 0.83 4.06
CA LYS A 46 10.48 -0.27 3.82
C LYS A 46 9.73 -1.52 3.46
N ALA A 47 10.14 -2.12 2.35
CA ALA A 47 9.59 -3.39 1.91
C ALA A 47 10.67 -4.24 1.24
N VAL A 48 10.59 -5.54 1.44
CA VAL A 48 11.47 -6.55 0.85
C VAL A 48 10.70 -7.34 -0.19
N SER A 49 11.38 -7.71 -1.28
CA SER A 49 10.80 -8.55 -2.33
C SER A 49 11.54 -9.86 -2.38
N ASN A 50 10.84 -10.98 -2.21
CA ASN A 50 11.40 -12.32 -2.38
C ASN A 50 10.41 -13.19 -3.16
N ASN A 51 10.88 -13.89 -4.20
CA ASN A 51 10.06 -14.82 -4.99
C ASN A 51 8.68 -14.27 -5.42
N CYS A 52 8.65 -13.04 -5.94
CA CYS A 52 7.43 -12.31 -6.36
C CYS A 52 6.48 -11.88 -5.23
N VAL A 53 6.82 -12.18 -3.97
CA VAL A 53 6.13 -11.68 -2.78
C VAL A 53 6.82 -10.40 -2.30
N ARG A 54 6.03 -9.36 -2.10
CA ARG A 54 6.43 -8.07 -1.56
C ARG A 54 5.91 -8.00 -0.13
N THR A 55 6.83 -7.96 0.83
CA THR A 55 6.54 -7.87 2.27
C THR A 55 6.86 -6.46 2.73
N ILE A 56 5.87 -5.77 3.31
CA ILE A 56 6.04 -4.42 3.86
C ILE A 56 6.49 -4.57 5.32
N GLU A 57 7.71 -4.13 5.62
CA GLU A 57 8.29 -4.22 6.96
C GLU A 57 7.90 -3.01 7.81
N GLU A 58 7.95 -1.83 7.21
CA GLU A 58 7.71 -0.54 7.88
C GLU A 58 6.80 0.30 6.99
N MET A 59 5.77 0.90 7.60
CA MET A 59 4.78 1.71 6.89
C MET A 59 4.31 2.90 7.72
N THR A 60 3.63 3.81 7.06
CA THR A 60 2.88 4.87 7.73
C THR A 60 1.46 4.92 7.18
N VAL A 61 0.49 5.23 8.06
CA VAL A 61 -0.91 5.40 7.65
C VAL A 61 -1.09 6.83 7.15
N VAL A 62 -1.41 6.95 5.86
CA VAL A 62 -1.68 8.24 5.22
C VAL A 62 -3.11 8.69 5.52
N LYS A 63 -4.07 7.76 5.44
CA LYS A 63 -5.50 8.05 5.65
C LYS A 63 -6.31 6.79 5.94
N GLU A 64 -7.40 6.93 6.68
CA GLU A 64 -8.40 5.89 6.89
C GLU A 64 -9.74 6.20 6.20
N TYR A 65 -10.51 5.15 5.92
CA TYR A 65 -11.80 5.22 5.22
C TYR A 65 -12.77 4.18 5.77
N ASP A 66 -14.06 4.48 5.67
CA ASP A 66 -15.16 3.57 6.06
C ASP A 66 -15.47 2.52 5.01
N ASN A 67 -15.20 2.80 3.72
CA ASN A 67 -15.62 1.94 2.62
C ASN A 67 -14.56 1.81 1.53
N PRO A 68 -14.56 0.70 0.77
CA PRO A 68 -13.51 0.40 -0.19
C PRO A 68 -13.47 1.39 -1.37
N MET A 69 -14.61 1.97 -1.75
CA MET A 69 -14.68 2.91 -2.87
C MET A 69 -13.93 4.21 -2.53
N GLN A 70 -14.16 4.77 -1.35
CA GLN A 70 -13.42 5.95 -0.88
C GLN A 70 -11.93 5.66 -0.73
N ALA A 71 -11.56 4.48 -0.23
CA ALA A 71 -10.17 4.07 -0.11
C ALA A 71 -9.48 3.99 -1.48
N TRP A 72 -10.18 3.48 -2.50
CA TRP A 72 -9.66 3.41 -3.86
C TRP A 72 -9.55 4.78 -4.54
N GLU A 73 -10.52 5.67 -4.36
CA GLU A 73 -10.42 7.06 -4.84
C GLU A 73 -9.25 7.79 -4.17
N GLY A 74 -9.09 7.60 -2.86
CA GLY A 74 -7.95 8.12 -2.11
C GLY A 74 -6.62 7.62 -2.67
N TYR A 75 -6.47 6.31 -2.84
CA TYR A 75 -5.27 5.72 -3.45
C TYR A 75 -4.92 6.36 -4.80
N LYS A 76 -5.90 6.46 -5.71
CA LYS A 76 -5.68 7.07 -7.03
C LYS A 76 -5.22 8.52 -6.94
N HIS A 77 -5.79 9.29 -6.02
CA HIS A 77 -5.42 10.68 -5.78
C HIS A 77 -3.98 10.80 -5.29
N TYR A 78 -3.62 10.11 -4.21
CA TYR A 78 -2.27 10.17 -3.63
C TYR A 78 -1.20 9.64 -4.58
N HIS A 79 -1.49 8.55 -5.30
CA HIS A 79 -0.56 8.00 -6.29
C HIS A 79 -0.39 8.92 -7.51
N LYS A 80 -1.45 9.63 -7.93
CA LYS A 80 -1.33 10.64 -9.00
C LYS A 80 -0.46 11.82 -8.57
N GLU A 81 -0.57 12.25 -7.31
CA GLU A 81 0.21 13.38 -6.78
C GLU A 81 1.67 13.01 -6.48
N ASN A 82 1.92 11.76 -6.07
CA ASN A 82 3.25 11.28 -5.65
C ASN A 82 3.51 9.90 -6.29
N PRO A 83 3.69 9.83 -7.63
CA PRO A 83 3.84 8.56 -8.35
C PRO A 83 5.09 7.76 -7.94
N GLU A 84 6.08 8.43 -7.36
CA GLU A 84 7.33 7.85 -6.85
C GLU A 84 7.16 7.11 -5.51
N ARG A 85 6.08 7.38 -4.77
CA ARG A 85 5.82 6.77 -3.46
C ARG A 85 5.04 5.48 -3.62
N GLU A 86 5.38 4.50 -2.78
CA GLU A 86 4.79 3.15 -2.82
C GLU A 86 3.58 3.10 -1.86
N PHE A 87 2.36 3.21 -2.42
CA PHE A 87 1.12 3.20 -1.63
C PHE A 87 0.34 1.88 -1.74
N TYR A 88 -0.39 1.53 -0.69
CA TYR A 88 -1.28 0.37 -0.65
C TYR A 88 -2.56 0.66 0.13
N VAL A 89 -3.65 -0.01 -0.22
CA VAL A 89 -4.88 -0.02 0.59
C VAL A 89 -5.04 -1.38 1.23
N PHE A 90 -5.25 -1.42 2.53
CA PHE A 90 -5.57 -2.64 3.26
C PHE A 90 -6.82 -2.46 4.12
N HIS A 91 -7.44 -3.57 4.50
CA HIS A 91 -8.47 -3.57 5.53
C HIS A 91 -7.89 -4.19 6.80
N THR A 92 -8.00 -3.48 7.94
CA THR A 92 -7.35 -3.86 9.21
C THR A 92 -7.97 -5.07 9.89
N SER A 93 -9.05 -5.65 9.36
CA SER A 93 -9.52 -6.97 9.78
C SER A 93 -8.60 -8.12 9.33
N LYS A 94 -7.66 -7.86 8.41
CA LYS A 94 -6.66 -8.86 7.97
C LYS A 94 -5.43 -8.74 8.87
N GLN A 95 -5.16 -9.77 9.67
CA GLN A 95 -4.01 -9.75 10.60
C GLN A 95 -2.66 -9.82 9.91
N GLU A 96 -2.61 -10.40 8.72
CA GLU A 96 -1.41 -10.52 7.90
C GLU A 96 -1.66 -9.91 6.52
N ILE A 97 -0.65 -9.23 5.99
CA ILE A 97 -0.66 -8.65 4.65
C ILE A 97 0.55 -9.15 3.87
N GLU A 98 0.28 -9.74 2.72
CA GLU A 98 1.29 -10.06 1.72
C GLU A 98 0.82 -9.47 0.39
N VAL A 99 1.73 -8.80 -0.31
CA VAL A 99 1.46 -8.25 -1.64
C VAL A 99 2.14 -9.15 -2.65
N ILE A 100 1.34 -9.88 -3.43
CA ILE A 100 1.87 -10.72 -4.50
C ILE A 100 1.92 -9.88 -5.78
N LYS A 101 3.12 -9.70 -6.35
CA LYS A 101 3.26 -9.13 -7.70
C LYS A 101 2.95 -10.22 -8.72
N GLU A 102 1.73 -10.25 -9.25
CA GLU A 102 1.44 -11.01 -10.47
C GLU A 102 2.10 -10.28 -11.65
N TYR A 103 3.20 -10.83 -12.16
CA TYR A 103 3.72 -10.45 -13.47
C TYR A 103 2.73 -10.91 -14.54
N PHE A 104 1.85 -10.01 -14.99
CA PHE A 104 1.11 -10.24 -16.23
C PHE A 104 2.10 -10.14 -17.39
N THR A 105 2.60 -11.27 -17.87
CA THR A 105 3.24 -11.36 -19.18
C THR A 105 2.15 -11.18 -20.24
N GLY A 106 1.77 -9.93 -20.49
CA GLY A 106 0.86 -9.59 -21.57
C GLY A 106 1.50 -9.97 -22.90
N ILE A 107 1.12 -11.13 -23.46
CA ILE A 107 1.40 -11.44 -24.87
C ILE A 107 0.60 -10.45 -25.71
N ARG A 108 1.24 -9.36 -26.17
CA ARG A 108 0.72 -8.60 -27.30
C ARG A 108 0.91 -9.46 -28.54
N ARG A 109 -0.16 -10.10 -29.04
CA ARG A 109 -0.17 -10.54 -30.44
C ARG A 109 -0.34 -9.28 -31.29
N SER A 110 0.71 -8.90 -32.01
CA SER A 110 0.66 -7.95 -33.13
C SER A 110 -0.14 -8.52 -34.29
#